data_AF-A0A1I7CJH7-F1
#
_entry.id   AF-A0A1I7CJH7-F1
#
_cell.length_a   1.000
_cell.length_b   1.000
_cell.length_c   1.000
_cell.angle_alpha   90.00
_cell.angle_beta   90.00
_cell.angle_gamma   90.00
#
_symmetry.space_group_name_H-M   'P 1'
#
loop_
_entity.id
_entity.type
_entity.pdbx_description
1 polymer ?
#
loop_
_entity_poly.entity_id
_entity_poly.type
_entity_poly.pdbx_seq_one_letter_code
_entity_poly.pdbx_strand_id
1 'polypeptide(L)'
;MKKLLLIGVALISALTILGFWGFSKLGGNTPIEVTLIEKSPESLAGITYRGTPGNERLGELFKKMESEKGMHPGSQLHTIYEVEPAGKLDTMVVFVGINQNLPLTDLEFRTFENNSYLLATIKSNKWVMPSPETVKEKLADFAQENKLELSGVYIDKIISNEEVQVIAPIK
;
A
#
# COMPACT_ATOMS: atom_id res chain seq x y z
N MET A 1 -37.05 31.20 15.24
CA MET A 1 -35.73 31.26 14.58
C MET A 1 -34.59 30.74 15.45
N LYS A 2 -34.28 31.33 16.62
CA LYS A 2 -33.17 30.87 17.50
C LYS A 2 -33.24 29.39 17.92
N LYS A 3 -34.45 28.86 18.22
CA LYS A 3 -34.64 27.44 18.59
C LYS A 3 -34.36 26.46 17.46
N LEU A 4 -34.75 26.79 16.22
CA LEU A 4 -34.46 25.98 15.04
C LEU A 4 -32.96 25.99 14.70
N LEU A 5 -32.30 27.14 14.92
CA LEU A 5 -30.85 27.28 14.75
C LEU A 5 -30.09 26.43 15.78
N LEU A 6 -30.53 26.41 17.04
CA LEU A 6 -29.97 25.54 18.09
C LEU A 6 -30.13 24.05 17.76
N ILE A 7 -31.30 23.64 17.26
CA ILE A 7 -31.54 22.25 16.83
C ILE A 7 -30.63 21.90 15.64
N GLY A 8 -30.48 22.81 14.66
CA GLY A 8 -29.59 22.63 13.53
C GLY A 8 -28.12 22.47 13.95
N VAL A 9 -27.64 23.33 14.85
CA VAL A 9 -26.26 23.24 15.38
C VAL A 9 -26.06 21.95 16.17
N ALA A 10 -27.03 21.55 17.00
CA ALA A 10 -26.95 20.30 17.75
C ALA A 10 -26.90 19.07 16.82
N LEU A 11 -27.71 19.07 15.75
CA LEU A 11 -27.72 17.98 14.77
C LEU A 11 -26.37 17.89 14.02
N ILE A 12 -25.85 19.02 13.53
CA ILE A 12 -24.55 19.06 12.84
C ILE A 12 -23.43 18.63 13.79
N SER A 13 -23.45 19.08 15.04
CA SER A 13 -22.46 18.69 16.05
C SER A 13 -22.51 17.18 16.31
N ALA A 14 -23.71 16.61 16.46
CA ALA A 14 -23.88 15.17 16.64
C ALA A 14 -23.37 14.37 15.42
N LEU A 15 -23.69 14.80 14.20
CA LEU A 15 -23.20 14.16 12.97
C LEU A 15 -21.68 14.25 12.84
N THR A 16 -21.09 15.38 13.23
CA THR A 16 -19.63 15.58 13.17
C THR A 16 -18.92 14.67 14.18
N ILE A 17 -19.44 14.58 15.42
CA ILE A 17 -18.91 13.69 16.46
C ILE A 17 -19.03 12.23 16.02
N LEU A 18 -20.18 11.81 15.51
CA LEU A 18 -20.40 10.44 15.03
C LEU A 18 -19.49 10.11 13.84
N GLY A 19 -19.33 11.05 12.90
CA GLY A 19 -18.43 10.90 11.76
C GLY A 19 -16.97 10.76 12.18
N PHE A 20 -16.48 11.64 13.06
CA PHE A 20 -15.11 11.59 13.58
C PHE A 20 -14.84 10.31 14.36
N TRP A 21 -15.81 9.87 15.19
CA TRP A 21 -15.72 8.62 15.92
C TRP A 21 -15.65 7.42 14.98
N GLY A 22 -16.49 7.39 13.94
CA GLY A 22 -16.45 6.37 12.89
C GLY A 22 -15.11 6.33 12.15
N PHE A 23 -14.61 7.50 11.72
CA PHE A 23 -13.31 7.63 11.04
C PHE A 23 -12.14 7.12 11.90
N SER A 24 -12.10 7.53 13.17
CA SER A 24 -11.06 7.09 14.11
C SER A 24 -11.13 5.59 14.37
N LYS A 25 -12.34 5.02 14.50
CA LYS A 25 -12.54 3.58 14.69
C LYS A 25 -12.09 2.74 13.49
N LEU A 26 -12.17 3.29 12.28
CA LEU A 26 -11.67 2.65 11.05
C LEU A 26 -10.16 2.78 10.86
N GLY A 27 -9.46 3.48 11.76
CA GLY A 27 -8.01 3.70 11.69
C GLY A 27 -7.60 4.91 10.85
N GLY A 28 -8.51 5.83 10.55
CA GLY A 28 -8.19 7.02 9.74
C GLY A 28 -7.21 8.00 10.40
N ASN A 29 -7.02 7.89 11.72
CA ASN A 29 -6.04 8.65 12.50
C ASN A 29 -4.86 7.80 12.97
N THR A 30 -4.74 6.55 12.51
CA THR A 30 -3.61 5.70 12.89
C THR A 30 -2.35 6.22 12.21
N PRO A 31 -1.26 6.52 12.96
CA PRO A 31 -0.03 7.00 12.35
C PRO A 31 0.62 5.92 11.47
N ILE A 32 1.30 6.36 10.41
CA ILE A 32 2.16 5.49 9.60
C ILE A 32 3.44 5.24 10.41
N GLU A 33 3.65 3.98 10.83
CA GLU A 33 4.85 3.59 11.55
C GLU A 33 5.97 3.30 10.54
N VAL A 34 7.05 4.09 10.57
CA VAL A 34 8.22 3.88 9.70
C VAL A 34 9.36 3.30 10.51
N THR A 35 9.97 2.23 10.01
CA THR A 35 11.11 1.55 10.63
C THR A 35 12.20 1.26 9.62
N LEU A 36 13.46 1.36 10.04
CA LEU A 36 14.61 0.91 9.26
C LEU A 36 14.83 -0.59 9.50
N ILE A 37 14.90 -1.36 8.41
CA ILE A 37 15.20 -2.79 8.47
C ILE A 37 16.54 -3.05 7.79
N GLU A 38 17.50 -3.58 8.55
CA GLU A 38 18.86 -3.92 8.10
C GLU A 38 18.91 -5.31 7.45
N LYS A 39 18.09 -5.52 6.41
CA LYS A 39 18.15 -6.71 5.56
C LYS A 39 17.70 -6.37 4.15
N SER A 40 18.06 -7.21 3.18
CA SER A 40 17.58 -7.05 1.81
C SER A 40 16.06 -7.26 1.70
N PRO A 41 15.37 -6.51 0.83
CA PRO A 41 13.99 -6.83 0.48
C PRO A 41 13.86 -8.27 -0.05
N GLU A 42 12.71 -8.90 0.21
CA GLU A 42 12.43 -10.24 -0.30
C GLU A 42 12.39 -10.24 -1.83
N SER A 43 12.89 -11.31 -2.46
CA SER A 43 12.74 -11.48 -3.91
C SER A 43 11.28 -11.81 -4.24
N LEU A 44 10.83 -11.44 -5.44
CA LEU A 44 9.43 -11.55 -5.85
C LEU A 44 9.30 -12.38 -7.14
N ALA A 45 8.27 -13.21 -7.22
CA ALA A 45 7.85 -13.89 -8.43
C ALA A 45 6.45 -13.39 -8.85
N GLY A 46 6.27 -12.95 -10.09
CA GLY A 46 5.01 -12.32 -10.51
C GLY A 46 4.93 -12.01 -12.00
N ILE A 47 4.00 -11.12 -12.36
CA ILE A 47 3.75 -10.72 -13.75
C ILE A 47 3.60 -9.21 -13.80
N THR A 48 4.23 -8.58 -14.80
CA THR A 48 4.02 -7.17 -15.10
C THR A 48 2.76 -6.99 -15.96
N TYR A 49 1.84 -6.16 -15.47
CA TYR A 49 0.65 -5.74 -16.18
C TYR A 49 0.79 -4.31 -16.70
N ARG A 50 0.37 -4.09 -17.95
CA ARG A 50 0.25 -2.77 -18.55
C ARG A 50 -1.16 -2.58 -19.10
N GLY A 51 -1.86 -1.56 -18.62
CA GLY A 51 -3.23 -1.25 -19.01
C GLY A 51 -3.92 -0.36 -18.00
N THR A 52 -5.24 -0.43 -17.88
CA THR A 52 -6.01 0.48 -17.01
C THR A 52 -6.50 -0.22 -15.72
N PRO A 53 -6.70 0.52 -14.61
CA PRO A 53 -7.21 -0.06 -13.36
C PRO A 53 -8.54 -0.79 -13.49
N GLY A 54 -9.41 -0.35 -14.40
CA GLY A 54 -10.74 -0.94 -14.60
C GLY A 54 -10.78 -2.18 -15.50
N ASN A 55 -9.63 -2.64 -16.01
CA ASN A 55 -9.59 -3.76 -16.94
C ASN A 55 -9.72 -5.11 -16.21
N GLU A 56 -10.58 -6.00 -16.70
CA GLU A 56 -10.82 -7.32 -16.09
C GLU A 56 -9.57 -8.18 -15.98
N ARG A 57 -8.63 -8.06 -16.94
CA ARG A 57 -7.37 -8.81 -16.95
C ARG A 57 -6.51 -8.52 -15.72
N LEU A 58 -6.58 -7.29 -15.18
CA LEU A 58 -5.92 -6.98 -13.91
C LEU A 58 -6.52 -7.80 -12.77
N GLY A 59 -7.85 -7.84 -12.68
CA GLY A 59 -8.55 -8.63 -11.67
C GLY A 59 -8.26 -10.13 -11.79
N GLU A 60 -8.17 -10.65 -13.01
CA GLU A 60 -7.74 -12.04 -13.28
C GLU A 60 -6.29 -12.29 -12.84
N LEU A 61 -5.39 -11.33 -13.08
CA LEU A 61 -4.01 -11.41 -12.61
C LEU A 61 -3.93 -11.46 -11.08
N PHE A 62 -4.67 -10.59 -10.38
CA PHE A 62 -4.74 -10.64 -8.92
C PHE A 62 -5.28 -11.99 -8.42
N LYS A 63 -6.34 -12.53 -9.04
CA LYS A 63 -6.86 -13.86 -8.71
C LYS A 63 -5.83 -14.97 -8.94
N LYS A 64 -5.08 -14.91 -10.05
CA LYS A 64 -3.99 -15.84 -10.33
C LYS A 64 -2.94 -15.77 -9.21
N MET A 65 -2.47 -14.58 -8.86
CA MET A 65 -1.45 -14.43 -7.83
C MET A 65 -1.94 -14.77 -6.42
N GLU A 66 -3.22 -14.56 -6.11
CA GLU A 66 -3.84 -15.07 -4.88
C GLU A 66 -3.86 -16.62 -4.83
N SER A 67 -4.12 -17.27 -5.98
CA SER A 67 -4.01 -18.73 -6.08
C SER A 67 -2.56 -19.20 -5.86
N GLU A 68 -1.58 -18.54 -6.48
CA GLU A 68 -0.17 -18.82 -6.26
C GLU A 68 0.21 -18.64 -4.77
N LYS A 69 -0.24 -17.55 -4.14
CA LYS A 69 -0.05 -17.31 -2.69
C LYS A 69 -0.59 -18.47 -1.85
N GLY A 70 -1.77 -18.99 -2.20
CA GLY A 70 -2.39 -20.13 -1.52
C GLY A 70 -1.58 -21.43 -1.62
N MET A 71 -0.82 -21.61 -2.69
CA MET A 71 0.06 -22.77 -2.91
C MET A 71 1.44 -22.62 -2.25
N HIS A 72 1.81 -21.41 -1.82
CA HIS A 72 3.11 -21.09 -1.24
C HIS A 72 2.93 -20.50 0.17
N PRO A 73 2.78 -21.35 1.21
CA PRO A 73 2.56 -20.88 2.59
C PRO A 73 3.64 -19.90 3.06
N GLY A 74 3.20 -18.86 3.76
CA GLY A 74 4.08 -17.78 4.23
C GLY A 74 4.39 -16.70 3.20
N SER A 75 3.95 -16.88 1.95
CA SER A 75 4.00 -15.80 0.96
C SER A 75 2.86 -14.79 1.15
N GLN A 76 3.09 -13.58 0.68
CA GLN A 76 2.19 -12.43 0.70
C GLN A 76 2.11 -11.84 -0.70
N LEU A 77 1.02 -11.15 -0.99
CA LEU A 77 0.83 -10.48 -2.26
C LEU A 77 1.57 -9.14 -2.25
N HIS A 78 2.25 -8.84 -3.34
CA HIS A 78 3.05 -7.63 -3.53
C HIS A 78 2.70 -6.91 -4.83
N THR A 79 2.79 -5.58 -4.79
CA THR A 79 2.71 -4.74 -5.98
C THR A 79 3.86 -3.75 -6.08
N ILE A 80 4.30 -3.47 -7.31
CA ILE A 80 5.25 -2.40 -7.61
C ILE A 80 4.69 -1.60 -8.77
N TYR A 81 4.33 -0.34 -8.51
CA TYR A 81 3.88 0.57 -9.55
C TYR A 81 5.08 1.28 -10.18
N GLU A 82 5.40 0.92 -11.42
CA GLU A 82 6.38 1.64 -12.24
C GLU A 82 5.76 2.91 -12.82
N VAL A 83 4.46 2.85 -13.13
CA VAL A 83 3.63 4.00 -13.52
C VAL A 83 2.32 3.93 -12.76
N GLU A 84 2.08 4.90 -11.88
CA GLU A 84 0.82 5.03 -11.14
C GLU A 84 -0.25 5.71 -12.02
N PRO A 85 -1.50 5.21 -12.01
CA PRO A 85 -2.60 5.83 -12.71
C PRO A 85 -3.15 7.02 -11.90
N ALA A 86 -3.36 8.18 -12.53
CA ALA A 86 -4.07 9.29 -11.88
C ALA A 86 -5.60 9.13 -11.93
N GLY A 87 -6.10 8.27 -12.82
CA GLY A 87 -7.51 7.98 -13.00
C GLY A 87 -7.80 6.58 -13.55
N LYS A 88 -9.07 6.19 -13.55
CA LYS A 88 -9.52 4.84 -13.94
C LYS A 88 -9.24 4.47 -15.41
N LEU A 89 -9.03 5.47 -16.26
CA LEU A 89 -8.77 5.31 -17.70
C LEU A 89 -7.28 5.46 -18.04
N ASP A 90 -6.45 5.84 -17.07
CA ASP A 90 -5.03 6.03 -17.29
C ASP A 90 -4.32 4.70 -17.40
N THR A 91 -3.28 4.66 -18.23
CA THR A 91 -2.42 3.49 -18.33
C THR A 91 -1.46 3.46 -17.15
N MET A 92 -1.52 2.38 -16.39
CA MET A 92 -0.56 2.04 -15.37
C MET A 92 0.35 0.90 -15.83
N VAL A 93 1.50 0.81 -15.20
CA VAL A 93 2.42 -0.33 -15.29
C VAL A 93 2.65 -0.80 -13.88
N VAL A 94 2.18 -2.01 -13.57
CA VAL A 94 2.24 -2.58 -12.23
C VAL A 94 2.71 -4.02 -12.30
N PHE A 95 3.73 -4.34 -11.52
CA PHE A 95 4.11 -5.72 -11.23
C PHE A 95 3.22 -6.23 -10.10
N VAL A 96 2.62 -7.40 -10.28
CA VAL A 96 1.83 -8.09 -9.25
C VAL A 96 2.46 -9.46 -9.02
N GLY A 97 2.86 -9.74 -7.78
CA GLY A 97 3.64 -10.93 -7.46
C GLY A 97 3.52 -11.38 -6.01
N ILE A 98 4.25 -12.44 -5.66
CA ILE A 98 4.40 -12.93 -4.29
C ILE A 98 5.88 -13.01 -3.91
N ASN A 99 6.20 -12.88 -2.62
CA ASN A 99 7.58 -13.10 -2.16
C ASN A 99 7.97 -14.58 -2.32
N GLN A 100 9.09 -14.82 -2.99
CA GLN A 100 9.64 -16.15 -3.28
C GLN A 100 11.17 -16.09 -3.32
N ASN A 101 11.82 -17.13 -2.79
CA ASN A 101 13.29 -17.23 -2.80
C ASN A 101 13.83 -17.82 -4.11
N LEU A 102 12.98 -18.47 -4.90
CA LEU A 102 13.35 -19.12 -6.15
C LEU A 102 12.42 -18.66 -7.28
N PRO A 103 12.90 -18.62 -8.53
CA PRO A 103 12.04 -18.39 -9.69
C PRO A 103 10.96 -19.46 -9.80
N LEU A 104 9.76 -19.04 -10.19
CA LEU A 104 8.65 -19.92 -10.54
C LEU A 104 8.48 -19.95 -12.06
N THR A 105 8.10 -21.11 -12.59
CA THR A 105 7.84 -21.29 -14.03
C THR A 105 6.77 -20.30 -14.50
N ASP A 106 6.99 -19.69 -15.66
CA ASP A 106 6.07 -18.72 -16.28
C ASP A 106 5.83 -17.43 -15.49
N LEU A 107 6.66 -17.12 -14.49
CA LEU A 107 6.65 -15.86 -13.75
C LEU A 107 7.98 -15.10 -13.91
N GLU A 108 7.89 -13.78 -13.95
CA GLU A 108 9.03 -12.89 -13.82
C GLU A 108 9.59 -12.98 -12.40
N PHE A 109 10.92 -12.97 -12.26
CA PHE A 109 11.60 -12.99 -10.97
C PHE A 109 12.36 -11.68 -10.74
N ARG A 110 12.03 -10.96 -9.67
CA ARG A 110 12.67 -9.68 -9.29
C ARG A 110 13.48 -9.89 -8.02
N THR A 111 14.73 -9.43 -8.06
CA THR A 111 15.66 -9.43 -6.92
C THR A 111 16.08 -7.99 -6.62
N PHE A 112 16.51 -7.74 -5.38
CA PHE A 112 16.92 -6.42 -4.92
C PHE A 112 18.31 -6.51 -4.33
N GLU A 113 19.24 -5.67 -4.82
CA GLU A 113 20.64 -5.67 -4.38
C GLU A 113 20.85 -4.86 -3.09
N ASN A 114 19.83 -4.12 -2.65
CA ASN A 114 19.88 -3.30 -1.44
C ASN A 114 20.00 -4.17 -0.19
N ASN A 115 20.81 -3.73 0.78
CA ASN A 115 21.02 -4.45 2.05
C ASN A 115 20.13 -3.94 3.20
N SER A 116 19.35 -2.89 2.95
CA SER A 116 18.41 -2.33 3.92
C SER A 116 17.24 -1.67 3.21
N TYR A 117 16.14 -1.48 3.94
CA TYR A 117 14.96 -0.77 3.45
C TYR A 117 14.22 -0.08 4.59
N LEU A 118 13.45 0.95 4.24
CA LEU A 118 12.43 1.50 5.14
C LEU A 118 11.12 0.72 4.97
N LEU A 119 10.51 0.37 6.09
CA LEU A 119 9.21 -0.28 6.16
C LEU A 119 8.20 0.68 6.78
N ALA A 120 7.24 1.15 5.98
CA ALA A 120 6.06 1.83 6.46
C ALA A 120 4.95 0.80 6.73
N THR A 121 4.38 0.78 7.93
CA THR A 121 3.26 -0.08 8.30
C THR A 121 2.00 0.77 8.47
N ILE A 122 0.95 0.42 7.74
CA ILE A 122 -0.32 1.12 7.72
C ILE A 122 -1.41 0.18 8.23
N LYS A 123 -1.96 0.48 9.41
CA LYS A 123 -3.05 -0.27 10.06
C LYS A 123 -4.34 0.53 10.01
N SER A 124 -5.06 0.39 8.92
CA SER A 124 -6.31 1.10 8.69
C SER A 124 -7.17 0.37 7.68
N ASN A 125 -8.49 0.57 7.78
CA ASN A 125 -9.41 0.03 6.80
C ASN A 125 -9.25 0.74 5.45
N LYS A 126 -9.39 0.00 4.34
CA LYS A 126 -9.31 0.52 2.95
C LYS A 126 -10.08 1.82 2.67
N TRP A 127 -11.16 2.11 3.40
CA TRP A 127 -11.96 3.33 3.20
C TRP A 127 -11.29 4.61 3.74
N VAL A 128 -10.36 4.46 4.68
CA VAL A 128 -9.70 5.58 5.37
C VAL A 128 -8.17 5.45 5.34
N MET A 129 -7.65 4.57 4.48
CA MET A 129 -6.22 4.37 4.31
C MET A 129 -5.57 5.61 3.67
N PRO A 130 -4.38 6.05 4.11
CA PRO A 130 -3.66 7.15 3.49
C PRO A 130 -3.39 6.89 2.00
N SER A 131 -3.23 7.97 1.23
CA SER A 131 -2.89 7.86 -0.19
C SER A 131 -1.45 7.36 -0.38
N PRO A 132 -1.12 6.74 -1.54
CA PRO A 132 0.25 6.34 -1.85
C PRO A 132 1.26 7.49 -1.70
N GLU A 133 0.90 8.70 -2.15
CA GLU A 133 1.76 9.88 -2.06
C GLU A 133 2.05 10.26 -0.60
N THR A 134 1.04 10.19 0.27
CA THR A 134 1.20 10.46 1.71
C THR A 134 2.19 9.49 2.35
N VAL A 135 2.13 8.21 1.98
CA VAL A 135 3.06 7.19 2.49
C VAL A 135 4.48 7.42 1.95
N LYS A 136 4.61 7.74 0.66
CA LYS A 136 5.91 8.04 0.03
C LYS A 136 6.57 9.28 0.62
N GLU A 137 5.81 10.35 0.86
CA GLU A 137 6.27 11.55 1.54
C GLU A 137 6.77 11.21 2.95
N LYS A 138 6.00 10.43 3.71
CA LYS A 138 6.41 10.03 5.07
C LYS A 138 7.71 9.21 5.09
N LEU A 139 7.90 8.32 4.11
CA LEU A 139 9.13 7.56 3.92
C LEU A 139 10.31 8.47 3.53
N ALA A 140 10.06 9.45 2.64
CA ALA A 140 11.07 10.42 2.21
C ALA A 140 11.52 11.33 3.36
N ASP A 141 10.58 11.83 4.16
CA ASP A 141 10.86 12.64 5.36
C ASP A 141 11.73 11.86 6.34
N PHE A 142 11.35 10.62 6.66
CA PHE A 142 12.12 9.76 7.55
C PHE A 142 13.53 9.50 6.99
N ALA A 143 13.64 9.23 5.68
CA ALA A 143 14.93 9.04 5.03
C ALA A 143 15.80 10.31 5.14
N GLN A 144 15.23 11.48 4.88
CA GLN A 144 15.94 12.76 4.97
C GLN A 144 16.41 13.07 6.40
N GLU A 145 15.55 12.89 7.40
CA GLU A 145 15.88 13.08 8.82
C GLU A 145 17.03 12.18 9.26
N ASN A 146 17.10 10.96 8.71
CA ASN A 146 18.13 9.96 9.03
C ASN A 146 19.30 9.92 8.03
N LYS A 147 19.35 10.84 7.06
CA LYS A 147 20.39 10.91 6.01
C LYS A 147 20.53 9.63 5.18
N LEU A 148 19.41 8.98 4.90
CA LEU A 148 19.31 7.78 4.06
C LEU A 148 18.90 8.20 2.63
N GLU A 149 19.38 7.47 1.62
CA GLU A 149 19.01 7.70 0.22
C GLU A 149 18.11 6.58 -0.29
N LEU A 150 16.88 6.90 -0.68
CA LEU A 150 15.94 5.93 -1.23
C LEU A 150 16.29 5.55 -2.67
N SER A 151 16.09 4.28 -3.03
CA SER A 151 16.25 3.77 -4.40
C SER A 151 15.24 4.35 -5.40
N GLY A 152 14.09 4.84 -4.91
CA GLY A 152 12.95 5.27 -5.72
C GLY A 152 11.96 4.15 -6.04
N VAL A 153 12.24 2.91 -5.62
CA VAL A 153 11.30 1.78 -5.73
C VAL A 153 10.44 1.71 -4.47
N TYR A 154 9.13 1.51 -4.66
CA TYR A 154 8.17 1.28 -3.58
C TYR A 154 7.45 -0.04 -3.85
N ILE A 155 7.50 -0.94 -2.87
CA ILE A 155 6.93 -2.28 -2.96
C ILE A 155 5.83 -2.38 -1.90
N ASP A 156 4.59 -2.44 -2.36
CA ASP A 156 3.48 -2.69 -1.44
C ASP A 156 3.44 -4.16 -1.08
N LYS A 157 3.13 -4.46 0.18
CA LYS A 157 2.92 -5.80 0.72
C LYS A 157 1.56 -5.82 1.38
N ILE A 158 0.64 -6.57 0.81
CA ILE A 158 -0.75 -6.66 1.27
C ILE A 158 -0.81 -7.76 2.32
N ILE A 159 -0.89 -7.36 3.59
CA ILE A 159 -0.97 -8.30 4.74
C ILE A 159 -2.41 -8.72 4.97
N SER A 160 -3.34 -7.75 4.92
CA SER A 160 -4.78 -7.99 5.05
C SER A 160 -5.58 -6.81 4.49
N ASN A 161 -6.91 -6.86 4.60
CA ASN A 161 -7.79 -5.74 4.26
C ASN A 161 -7.64 -4.51 5.19
N GLU A 162 -6.94 -4.68 6.31
CA GLU A 162 -6.76 -3.66 7.34
C GLU A 162 -5.28 -3.36 7.62
N GLU A 163 -4.36 -4.05 6.93
CA GLU A 163 -2.93 -3.85 7.07
C GLU A 163 -2.22 -3.95 5.72
N VAL A 164 -1.52 -2.88 5.37
CA VAL A 164 -0.62 -2.81 4.22
C VAL A 164 0.73 -2.33 4.71
N GLN A 165 1.79 -2.88 4.14
CA GLN A 165 3.15 -2.43 4.38
C GLN A 165 3.74 -1.91 3.07
N VAL A 166 4.52 -0.83 3.14
CA VAL A 166 5.26 -0.29 1.98
C VAL A 166 6.75 -0.38 2.27
N ILE A 167 7.46 -1.09 1.42
CA ILE A 167 8.90 -1.30 1.48
C ILE A 167 9.57 -0.34 0.50
N ALA A 168 10.48 0.51 1.00
CA ALA A 168 11.29 1.41 0.19
C ALA A 168 12.78 1.08 0.37
N PRO A 169 13.41 0.38 -0.60
CA PRO A 169 14.82 0.02 -0.51
C PRO A 169 15.75 1.23 -0.48
N ILE A 170 16.85 1.13 0.27
CA ILE A 170 17.85 2.18 0.48
C ILE A 170 19.10 1.88 -0.35
N LYS A 171 19.70 2.89 -0.96
CA LYS A 171 20.93 2.77 -1.77
C LYS A 171 22.18 2.52 -0.94
#